data_AF-A0A3E0N1E6-F1
#
_entry.id   AF-A0A3E0N1E6-F1
#
_cell.length_a   1.000
_cell.length_b   1.000
_cell.length_c   1.000
_cell.angle_alpha   90.00
_cell.angle_beta   90.00
_cell.angle_gamma   90.00
#
_symmetry.space_group_name_H-M   'P 1'
#
loop_
_entity.id
_entity.type
_entity.pdbx_description
1 polymer ?
#
loop_
_entity_poly.entity_id
_entity_poly.type
_entity_poly.pdbx_seq_one_letter_code
_entity_poly.pdbx_strand_id
1 'polypeptide(L)'
;MPAFLYFVPDHNTPVSLDDLRRWGLDYAFERVPYHAHVQGPTGSGTLLVDDRRLEPLTPTYRPEEQTWKKQPGRDFWVGWYNSRVPSMPDLERVEQLPGDRVELADGNRWLVPLVRFVDADSTPQIALPAYLDVDDDGKFIRGDTVEQYAWLVTQTTPFWEAYHDAWTAAIEHQESLPEDASLEEQLKASQFTIDCPTLVADAVAVLSANYRIGQREAMAMKLFRTDSGAGEILKAACDTATANLFLKKKVPAPSG
;
A
#
# COMPACT_ATOMS: atom_id res chain seq x y z
N MET A 1 3.92 -16.20 17.67
CA MET A 1 3.99 -14.74 17.39
C MET A 1 2.58 -14.23 17.10
N PRO A 2 2.28 -12.91 17.18
CA PRO A 2 1.03 -12.37 16.67
C PRO A 2 0.83 -12.73 15.19
N ALA A 3 -0.37 -13.13 14.80
CA ALA A 3 -0.70 -13.44 13.41
C ALA A 3 -2.14 -13.07 13.10
N PHE A 4 -2.39 -12.66 11.85
CA PHE A 4 -3.73 -12.68 11.31
C PHE A 4 -4.12 -14.12 10.98
N LEU A 5 -5.41 -14.40 11.18
CA LEU A 5 -6.07 -15.65 10.88
C LEU A 5 -7.01 -15.42 9.71
N TYR A 6 -7.13 -16.40 8.82
CA TYR A 6 -8.05 -16.30 7.69
C TYR A 6 -9.01 -17.47 7.74
N PHE A 7 -10.30 -17.24 7.52
CA PHE A 7 -11.31 -18.29 7.52
C PHE A 7 -12.07 -18.29 6.21
N VAL A 8 -12.07 -19.44 5.53
CA VAL A 8 -12.80 -19.68 4.28
C VAL A 8 -13.96 -20.62 4.58
N PRO A 9 -15.22 -20.15 4.52
CA PRO A 9 -16.41 -20.97 4.76
C PRO A 9 -16.51 -22.12 3.76
N ASP A 10 -17.10 -23.24 4.18
CA ASP A 10 -17.48 -24.38 3.33
C ASP A 10 -16.35 -25.03 2.51
N HIS A 11 -15.09 -24.62 2.74
CA HIS A 11 -13.92 -25.27 2.17
C HIS A 11 -13.45 -26.39 3.09
N ASN A 12 -13.41 -27.62 2.58
CA ASN A 12 -13.05 -28.81 3.35
C ASN A 12 -12.01 -29.70 2.63
N THR A 13 -11.28 -29.15 1.66
CA THR A 13 -10.21 -29.84 0.95
C THR A 13 -8.85 -29.28 1.34
N PRO A 14 -7.74 -29.99 1.05
CA PRO A 14 -6.41 -29.42 1.19
C PRO A 14 -6.27 -28.13 0.38
N VAL A 15 -5.64 -27.12 1.00
CA VAL A 15 -5.48 -25.78 0.42
C VAL A 15 -4.26 -25.76 -0.51
N SER A 16 -4.43 -25.24 -1.72
CA SER A 16 -3.34 -24.99 -2.69
C SER A 16 -3.04 -23.49 -2.84
N LEU A 17 -1.92 -23.16 -3.50
CA LEU A 17 -1.62 -21.75 -3.84
C LEU A 17 -2.64 -21.16 -4.83
N ASP A 18 -3.21 -21.97 -5.71
CA ASP A 18 -4.24 -21.52 -6.65
C ASP A 18 -5.55 -21.19 -5.94
N ASP A 19 -5.88 -21.92 -4.87
CA ASP A 19 -7.00 -21.57 -4.00
C ASP A 19 -6.78 -20.20 -3.35
N LEU A 20 -5.57 -19.93 -2.84
CA LEU A 20 -5.22 -18.63 -2.26
C LEU A 20 -5.37 -17.50 -3.27
N ARG A 21 -4.88 -17.66 -4.50
CA ARG A 21 -5.06 -16.68 -5.59
C ARG A 21 -6.53 -16.46 -5.92
N ARG A 22 -7.31 -17.54 -6.05
CA ARG A 22 -8.76 -17.46 -6.31
C ARG A 22 -9.50 -16.69 -5.22
N TRP A 23 -9.10 -16.86 -3.96
CA TRP A 23 -9.68 -16.14 -2.83
C TRP A 23 -9.14 -14.71 -2.67
N GLY A 24 -8.02 -14.37 -3.33
CA GLY A 24 -7.33 -13.09 -3.16
C GLY A 24 -6.55 -13.00 -1.84
N LEU A 25 -5.96 -14.11 -1.41
CA LEU A 25 -5.16 -14.27 -0.18
C LEU A 25 -3.67 -14.52 -0.46
N ASP A 26 -3.28 -14.57 -1.72
CA ASP A 26 -1.89 -14.76 -2.16
C ASP A 26 -0.94 -13.66 -1.66
N TYR A 27 -1.45 -12.45 -1.38
CA TYR A 27 -0.65 -11.40 -0.75
C TYR A 27 -0.17 -11.74 0.68
N ALA A 28 -0.93 -12.58 1.40
CA ALA A 28 -0.69 -12.94 2.80
C ALA A 28 0.21 -14.16 2.95
N PHE A 29 0.33 -14.99 1.90
CA PHE A 29 0.98 -16.29 1.95
C PHE A 29 1.93 -16.50 0.76
N GLU A 30 3.23 -16.65 1.04
CA GLU A 30 4.26 -16.99 0.03
C GLU A 30 4.34 -18.49 -0.26
N ARG A 31 3.76 -19.31 0.62
CA ARG A 31 3.72 -20.76 0.55
C ARG A 31 2.36 -21.26 1.04
N VAL A 32 2.09 -22.55 0.83
CA VAL A 32 0.87 -23.17 1.35
C VAL A 32 0.82 -22.97 2.87
N PRO A 33 -0.24 -22.34 3.41
CA PRO A 33 -0.33 -22.06 4.84
C PRO A 33 -0.61 -23.33 5.62
N TYR A 34 -0.37 -23.26 6.94
CA TYR A 34 -1.03 -24.20 7.83
C TYR A 34 -2.53 -23.99 7.71
N HIS A 35 -3.27 -25.09 7.65
CA HIS A 35 -4.72 -25.05 7.62
C HIS A 35 -5.34 -26.12 8.51
N ALA A 36 -6.51 -25.80 9.08
CA ALA A 36 -7.28 -26.73 9.89
C ALA A 36 -8.78 -26.54 9.64
N HIS A 37 -9.53 -27.65 9.65
CA HIS A 37 -10.98 -27.61 9.63
C HIS A 37 -11.51 -27.21 11.01
N VAL A 38 -12.38 -26.20 11.05
CA VAL A 38 -12.93 -25.66 12.29
C VAL A 38 -14.40 -25.28 12.13
N GLN A 39 -15.11 -25.16 13.25
CA GLN A 39 -16.37 -24.41 13.31
C GLN A 39 -16.02 -22.93 13.53
N GLY A 40 -15.96 -22.14 12.46
CA GLY A 40 -15.53 -20.75 12.46
C GLY A 40 -16.68 -19.73 12.58
N PRO A 41 -16.44 -18.46 12.20
CA PRO A 41 -17.39 -17.36 12.33
C PRO A 41 -18.78 -17.58 11.72
N THR A 42 -18.86 -18.40 10.67
CA THR A 42 -20.12 -18.65 9.93
C THR A 42 -20.45 -20.13 9.80
N GLY A 43 -19.89 -20.98 10.66
CA GLY A 43 -20.07 -22.44 10.60
C GLY A 43 -18.81 -23.17 10.15
N SER A 44 -18.96 -24.31 9.47
CA SER A 44 -17.83 -25.15 9.07
C SER A 44 -16.98 -24.48 7.99
N GLY A 45 -15.67 -24.68 8.05
CA GLY A 45 -14.78 -24.24 6.99
C GLY A 45 -13.31 -24.47 7.33
N THR A 46 -12.43 -23.79 6.61
CA THR A 46 -10.99 -23.91 6.77
C THR A 46 -10.41 -22.64 7.37
N LEU A 47 -9.69 -22.79 8.47
CA LEU A 47 -8.86 -21.76 9.09
C LEU A 47 -7.45 -21.85 8.50
N LEU A 48 -6.88 -20.72 8.09
CA LEU A 48 -5.54 -20.56 7.53
C LEU A 48 -4.71 -19.64 8.41
N VAL A 49 -3.44 -19.95 8.56
CA VAL A 49 -2.46 -19.10 9.25
C VAL A 49 -1.07 -19.31 8.66
N ASP A 50 -0.25 -18.26 8.69
CA ASP A 50 1.16 -18.35 8.32
C ASP A 50 1.87 -19.25 9.34
N ASP A 51 2.40 -20.38 8.87
CA ASP A 51 3.03 -21.39 9.69
C ASP A 51 4.31 -20.91 10.38
N ARG A 52 4.96 -19.86 9.84
CA ARG A 52 6.10 -19.20 10.49
C ARG A 52 5.71 -18.52 11.80
N ARG A 53 4.42 -18.22 11.98
CA ARG A 53 3.92 -17.45 13.13
C ARG A 53 3.23 -18.32 14.18
N LEU A 54 3.18 -19.64 13.93
CA LEU A 54 2.32 -20.57 14.66
C LEU A 54 2.75 -20.94 16.08
N GLU A 55 3.91 -20.50 16.56
CA GLU A 55 4.38 -20.95 17.88
C GLU A 55 3.76 -20.18 19.07
N PRO A 56 3.33 -20.88 20.14
CA PRO A 56 3.05 -22.33 20.30
C PRO A 56 1.55 -22.69 20.16
N LEU A 57 0.73 -21.83 19.56
CA LEU A 57 -0.72 -21.99 19.58
C LEU A 57 -1.19 -22.72 18.32
N THR A 58 -1.77 -23.91 18.47
CA THR A 58 -2.60 -24.51 17.42
C THR A 58 -3.69 -23.50 17.04
N PRO A 59 -3.82 -23.14 15.76
CA PRO A 59 -4.76 -22.11 15.36
C PRO A 59 -6.15 -22.72 15.50
N THR A 60 -6.91 -22.17 16.43
CA THR A 60 -8.27 -22.63 16.75
C THR A 60 -9.18 -21.43 16.71
N TYR A 61 -10.43 -21.63 16.31
CA TYR A 61 -11.45 -20.60 16.45
C TYR A 61 -11.80 -20.39 17.92
N ARG A 62 -11.65 -19.16 18.40
CA ARG A 62 -11.93 -18.74 19.79
C ARG A 62 -12.66 -17.40 19.77
N PRO A 63 -14.00 -17.39 19.59
CA PRO A 63 -14.75 -16.16 19.36
C PRO A 63 -14.66 -15.13 20.49
N GLU A 64 -14.43 -15.57 21.72
CA GLU A 64 -14.30 -14.69 22.90
C GLU A 64 -12.93 -13.98 22.94
N GLU A 65 -11.89 -14.59 22.36
CA GLU A 65 -10.52 -14.08 22.35
C GLU A 65 -10.16 -13.38 21.03
N GLN A 66 -10.98 -13.55 20.00
CA GLN A 66 -10.70 -13.12 18.63
C GLN A 66 -11.75 -12.15 18.12
N THR A 67 -11.31 -11.19 17.32
CA THR A 67 -12.21 -10.39 16.48
C THR A 67 -12.15 -10.94 15.06
N TRP A 68 -13.31 -11.04 14.42
CA TRP A 68 -13.46 -11.51 13.03
C TRP A 68 -14.22 -10.51 12.19
N LYS A 69 -13.75 -10.24 10.97
CA LYS A 69 -14.38 -9.33 10.01
C LYS A 69 -14.41 -9.97 8.62
N LYS A 70 -15.58 -9.99 7.97
CA LYS A 70 -15.70 -10.43 6.57
C LYS A 70 -14.98 -9.46 5.65
N GLN A 71 -14.22 -9.97 4.69
CA GLN A 71 -13.62 -9.15 3.64
C GLN A 71 -14.74 -8.70 2.66
N PRO A 72 -14.91 -7.40 2.37
CA PRO A 72 -15.90 -6.94 1.40
C PRO A 72 -15.64 -7.53 0.01
N GLY A 73 -16.71 -7.97 -0.66
CA GLY A 73 -16.63 -8.54 -2.01
C GLY A 73 -15.89 -9.88 -2.13
N ARG A 74 -15.52 -10.51 -1.00
CA ARG A 74 -14.81 -11.78 -0.97
C ARG A 74 -15.46 -12.74 0.03
N ASP A 75 -15.31 -14.04 -0.23
CA ASP A 75 -15.87 -15.10 0.63
C ASP A 75 -14.83 -15.66 1.60
N PHE A 76 -14.18 -14.76 2.34
CA PHE A 76 -13.36 -15.11 3.49
C PHE A 76 -13.48 -14.08 4.60
N TRP A 77 -13.03 -14.47 5.78
CA TRP A 77 -12.96 -13.64 6.98
C TRP A 77 -11.52 -13.47 7.41
N VAL A 78 -11.20 -12.27 7.91
CA VAL A 78 -9.92 -11.97 8.57
C VAL A 78 -10.17 -11.88 10.07
N GLY A 79 -9.34 -12.56 10.85
CA GLY A 79 -9.41 -12.61 12.29
C GLY A 79 -8.06 -12.32 12.95
N TRP A 80 -8.10 -11.93 14.21
CA TRP A 80 -6.90 -11.74 15.04
C TRP A 80 -7.26 -11.89 16.51
N TYR A 81 -6.27 -12.23 17.32
CA TYR A 81 -6.42 -12.26 18.77
C TYR A 81 -6.43 -10.83 19.35
N ASN A 82 -7.42 -10.53 20.20
CA ASN A 82 -7.62 -9.18 20.74
C ASN A 82 -6.43 -8.70 21.58
N SER A 83 -5.73 -9.62 22.26
CA SER A 83 -4.55 -9.33 23.08
C SER A 83 -3.24 -9.24 22.29
N ARG A 84 -3.26 -9.62 21.00
CA ARG A 84 -2.06 -9.80 20.16
C ARG A 84 -2.35 -9.49 18.70
N VAL A 85 -2.75 -8.26 18.42
CA VAL A 85 -2.81 -7.75 17.04
C VAL A 85 -1.38 -7.77 16.46
N PRO A 86 -1.17 -8.26 15.23
CA PRO A 86 0.13 -8.18 14.57
C PRO A 86 0.67 -6.75 14.54
N SER A 87 1.98 -6.63 14.73
CA SER A 87 2.74 -5.38 14.63
C SER A 87 3.45 -5.29 13.27
N MET A 88 4.00 -4.12 12.95
CA MET A 88 4.72 -3.89 11.69
C MET A 88 5.84 -4.93 11.43
N PRO A 89 6.75 -5.24 12.38
CA PRO A 89 7.78 -6.27 12.19
C PRO A 89 7.21 -7.68 11.94
N ASP A 90 6.05 -8.00 12.51
CA ASP A 90 5.43 -9.31 12.26
C ASP A 90 5.05 -9.47 10.78
N LEU A 91 4.74 -8.36 10.09
CA LEU A 91 4.20 -8.35 8.73
C LEU A 91 5.26 -8.16 7.64
N GLU A 92 6.50 -7.79 7.97
CA GLU A 92 7.56 -7.50 7.00
C GLU A 92 7.82 -8.68 6.06
N ARG A 93 7.91 -8.39 4.77
CA ARG A 93 8.42 -9.33 3.77
C ARG A 93 9.94 -9.43 3.89
N VAL A 94 10.47 -10.58 3.49
CA VAL A 94 11.93 -10.82 3.53
C VAL A 94 12.65 -9.87 2.59
N GLU A 95 12.09 -9.68 1.40
CA GLU A 95 12.55 -8.70 0.42
C GLU A 95 11.65 -7.48 0.47
N GLN A 96 12.24 -6.33 0.75
CA GLN A 96 11.55 -5.04 0.76
C GLN A 96 12.13 -4.14 -0.34
N LEU A 97 11.25 -3.47 -1.06
CA LEU A 97 11.60 -2.38 -1.96
C LEU A 97 12.06 -1.16 -1.13
N PRO A 98 13.10 -0.43 -1.59
CA PRO A 98 13.56 0.78 -0.93
C PRO A 98 12.49 1.88 -1.00
N GLY A 99 12.58 2.84 -0.08
CA GLY A 99 11.72 4.02 -0.06
C GLY A 99 11.77 4.74 1.29
N ASP A 100 10.71 5.48 1.58
CA ASP A 100 10.65 6.38 2.73
C ASP A 100 9.83 5.83 3.89
N ARG A 101 10.18 6.27 5.10
CA ARG A 101 9.49 5.87 6.33
C ARG A 101 8.43 6.89 6.74
N VAL A 102 7.17 6.52 6.55
CA VAL A 102 5.99 7.32 6.92
C VAL A 102 5.46 6.88 8.28
N GLU A 103 5.27 7.82 9.20
CA GLU A 103 4.60 7.55 10.48
C GLU A 103 3.09 7.47 10.27
N LEU A 104 2.47 6.36 10.70
CA LEU A 104 1.04 6.12 10.57
C LEU A 104 0.32 6.26 11.92
N ALA A 105 -1.00 6.12 11.91
CA ALA A 105 -1.83 6.38 13.09
C ALA A 105 -1.62 5.40 14.25
N ASP A 106 -0.95 4.27 13.99
CA ASP A 106 -0.50 3.32 15.00
C ASP A 106 0.78 3.78 15.73
N GLY A 107 1.35 4.93 15.34
CA GLY A 107 2.59 5.51 15.87
C GLY A 107 3.86 4.85 15.33
N ASN A 108 3.75 3.89 14.42
CA ASN A 108 4.90 3.22 13.82
C ASN A 108 5.31 3.88 12.51
N ARG A 109 6.60 3.74 12.16
CA ARG A 109 7.16 4.22 10.89
C ARG A 109 7.26 3.10 9.86
N TRP A 110 6.34 3.09 8.91
CA TRP A 110 6.20 2.08 7.85
C TRP A 110 7.07 2.44 6.64
N LEU A 111 7.80 1.45 6.11
CA LEU A 111 8.62 1.61 4.90
C LEU A 111 7.72 1.57 3.67
N VAL A 112 7.39 2.74 3.14
CA VAL A 112 6.62 2.90 1.92
C VAL A 112 7.56 2.75 0.72
N PRO A 113 7.30 1.80 -0.20
CA PRO A 113 8.16 1.62 -1.37
C PRO A 113 8.10 2.85 -2.28
N LEU A 114 9.26 3.29 -2.76
CA LEU A 114 9.35 4.33 -3.78
C LEU A 114 8.99 3.72 -5.14
N VAL A 115 7.91 4.22 -5.75
CA VAL A 115 7.39 3.76 -7.05
C VAL A 115 7.78 4.72 -8.15
N ARG A 116 7.65 6.03 -7.91
CA ARG A 116 7.98 7.10 -8.86
C ARG A 116 8.85 8.15 -8.18
N PHE A 117 9.72 8.77 -8.96
CA PHE A 117 10.48 9.94 -8.54
C PHE A 117 10.59 10.92 -9.70
N VAL A 118 11.03 12.14 -9.40
CA VAL A 118 11.30 13.17 -10.41
C VAL A 118 12.80 13.38 -10.51
N ASP A 119 13.34 13.26 -11.73
CA ASP A 119 14.76 13.47 -11.97
C ASP A 119 15.15 14.98 -12.02
N ALA A 120 16.42 15.25 -12.27
CA ALA A 120 16.96 16.61 -12.33
C ALA A 120 16.31 17.49 -13.41
N ASP A 121 15.78 16.87 -14.47
CA ASP A 121 15.12 17.54 -15.59
C ASP A 121 13.61 17.72 -15.34
N SER A 122 13.15 17.39 -14.14
CA SER A 122 11.75 17.38 -13.74
C SER A 122 10.91 16.36 -14.52
N THR A 123 11.51 15.27 -15.00
CA THR A 123 10.82 14.20 -15.71
C THR A 123 10.44 13.11 -14.71
N PRO A 124 9.18 12.63 -14.71
CA PRO A 124 8.78 11.51 -13.87
C PRO A 124 9.45 10.21 -14.33
N GLN A 125 10.08 9.51 -13.39
CA GLN A 125 10.78 8.24 -13.58
C GLN A 125 10.15 7.16 -12.70
N ILE A 126 10.29 5.90 -13.10
CA ILE A 126 9.90 4.73 -12.28
C ILE A 126 11.09 4.29 -11.43
N ALA A 127 10.91 4.20 -10.12
CA ALA A 127 11.95 3.79 -9.15
C ALA A 127 12.03 2.28 -8.93
N LEU A 128 11.05 1.52 -9.41
CA LEU A 128 10.95 0.08 -9.18
C LEU A 128 12.09 -0.71 -9.86
N PRO A 129 12.38 -1.95 -9.43
CA PRO A 129 13.27 -2.83 -10.17
C PRO A 129 12.84 -3.00 -11.63
N ALA A 130 13.81 -2.93 -12.54
CA ALA A 130 13.59 -3.08 -13.98
C ALA A 130 14.67 -3.97 -14.60
N TYR A 131 14.35 -4.54 -15.75
CA TYR A 131 15.34 -5.22 -16.58
C TYR A 131 16.30 -4.22 -17.22
N LEU A 132 17.51 -4.67 -17.55
CA LEU A 132 18.41 -3.92 -18.44
C LEU A 132 18.01 -4.21 -19.87
N ASP A 133 18.07 -3.18 -20.70
CA ASP A 133 17.89 -3.29 -22.14
C ASP A 133 19.06 -2.64 -22.87
N VAL A 134 19.14 -2.78 -24.19
CA VAL A 134 20.20 -2.23 -25.03
C VAL A 134 19.54 -1.44 -26.17
N ASP A 135 19.91 -0.17 -26.32
CA ASP A 135 19.41 0.67 -27.41
C ASP A 135 20.05 0.32 -28.78
N ASP A 136 19.59 0.97 -29.85
CA ASP A 136 20.08 0.76 -31.22
C ASP A 136 21.60 1.07 -31.38
N ASP A 137 22.19 1.85 -30.47
CA ASP A 137 23.61 2.19 -30.43
C ASP A 137 24.45 1.19 -29.60
N GLY A 138 23.82 0.16 -29.02
CA GLY A 138 24.50 -0.81 -28.16
C GLY A 138 24.75 -0.33 -26.74
N LYS A 139 24.12 0.77 -26.29
CA LYS A 139 24.26 1.27 -24.91
C LYS A 139 23.20 0.63 -24.01
N PHE A 140 23.61 0.29 -22.79
CA PHE A 140 22.69 -0.19 -21.78
C PHE A 140 21.74 0.94 -21.36
N ILE A 141 20.45 0.66 -21.46
CA ILE A 141 19.37 1.52 -21.00
C ILE A 141 18.50 0.77 -19.98
N ARG A 142 17.63 1.52 -19.31
CA ARG A 142 16.60 0.93 -18.45
C ARG A 142 15.50 0.35 -19.33
N GLY A 143 15.20 -0.94 -19.15
CA GLY A 143 14.08 -1.62 -19.80
C GLY A 143 12.81 -1.59 -18.96
N ASP A 144 11.95 -2.58 -19.20
CA ASP A 144 10.66 -2.70 -18.52
C ASP A 144 10.79 -2.97 -17.01
N THR A 145 9.80 -2.49 -16.26
CA THR A 145 9.66 -2.81 -14.84
C THR A 145 9.45 -4.32 -14.68
N VAL A 146 10.10 -4.92 -13.68
CA VAL A 146 9.92 -6.35 -13.37
C VAL A 146 8.44 -6.63 -13.10
N GLU A 147 7.89 -7.65 -13.74
CA GLU A 147 6.44 -7.97 -13.75
C GLU A 147 5.83 -8.02 -12.35
N GLN A 148 6.57 -8.58 -11.38
CA GLN A 148 6.19 -8.64 -9.97
C GLN A 148 5.78 -7.29 -9.36
N TYR A 149 6.32 -6.18 -9.87
CA TYR A 149 6.09 -4.83 -9.35
C TYR A 149 5.37 -3.92 -10.33
N ALA A 150 5.13 -4.34 -11.58
CA ALA A 150 4.49 -3.51 -12.61
C ALA A 150 3.11 -2.99 -12.17
N TRP A 151 2.37 -3.77 -11.38
CA TRP A 151 1.07 -3.37 -10.84
C TRP A 151 1.13 -2.14 -9.91
N LEU A 152 2.26 -1.87 -9.23
CA LEU A 152 2.42 -0.68 -8.40
C LEU A 152 2.42 0.60 -9.24
N VAL A 153 2.96 0.53 -10.46
CA VAL A 153 2.93 1.65 -11.41
C VAL A 153 1.47 1.95 -11.75
N THR A 154 0.71 0.93 -12.18
CA THR A 154 -0.72 1.06 -12.49
C THR A 154 -1.52 1.58 -11.31
N GLN A 155 -1.26 1.07 -10.10
CA GLN A 155 -1.96 1.48 -8.87
C GLN A 155 -1.75 2.96 -8.53
N THR A 156 -0.53 3.47 -8.72
CA THR A 156 -0.15 4.82 -8.30
C THR A 156 -0.35 5.89 -9.38
N THR A 157 -0.56 5.48 -10.64
CA THR A 157 -0.77 6.41 -11.77
C THR A 157 -1.92 7.39 -11.54
N PRO A 158 -3.15 6.97 -11.14
CA PRO A 158 -4.26 7.92 -10.97
C PRO A 158 -3.97 8.99 -9.92
N PHE A 159 -3.34 8.59 -8.80
CA PHE A 159 -2.90 9.53 -7.77
C PHE A 159 -1.85 10.51 -8.32
N TRP A 160 -0.85 10.00 -9.04
CA TRP A 160 0.23 10.82 -9.61
C TRP A 160 -0.29 11.84 -10.62
N GLU A 161 -1.14 11.42 -11.55
CA GLU A 161 -1.74 12.29 -12.57
C GLU A 161 -2.58 13.38 -11.91
N ALA A 162 -3.49 13.00 -10.99
CA ALA A 162 -4.30 13.96 -10.26
C ALA A 162 -3.45 14.94 -9.43
N TYR A 163 -2.34 14.48 -8.85
CA TYR A 163 -1.43 15.32 -8.07
C TYR A 163 -0.70 16.31 -8.98
N HIS A 164 -0.16 15.83 -10.11
CA HIS A 164 0.55 16.64 -11.08
C HIS A 164 -0.37 17.69 -11.73
N ASP A 165 -1.61 17.32 -12.06
CA ASP A 165 -2.60 18.24 -12.63
C ASP A 165 -2.99 19.34 -11.63
N ALA A 166 -3.29 18.96 -10.37
CA ALA A 166 -3.61 19.93 -9.32
C ALA A 166 -2.46 20.91 -9.08
N TRP A 167 -1.23 20.40 -9.13
CA TRP A 167 -0.05 21.23 -8.95
C TRP A 167 0.19 22.16 -10.15
N THR A 168 0.05 21.67 -11.38
CA THR A 168 0.18 22.48 -12.60
C THR A 168 -0.85 23.62 -12.61
N ALA A 169 -2.11 23.30 -12.27
CA ALA A 169 -3.16 24.31 -12.14
C ALA A 169 -2.85 25.35 -11.04
N ALA A 170 -2.29 24.93 -9.91
CA ALA A 170 -1.88 25.86 -8.85
C ALA A 170 -0.79 26.84 -9.32
N ILE A 171 0.18 26.39 -10.11
CA ILE A 171 1.17 27.28 -10.73
C ILE A 171 0.50 28.30 -11.67
N GLU A 172 -0.38 27.85 -12.55
CA GLU A 172 -1.02 28.73 -13.53
C GLU A 172 -1.87 29.80 -12.82
N HIS A 173 -2.43 29.47 -11.66
CA HIS A 173 -3.22 30.40 -10.85
C HIS A 173 -2.34 31.31 -9.97
N GLN A 174 -1.11 30.91 -9.64
CA GLN A 174 -0.19 31.72 -8.82
C GLN A 174 0.12 33.07 -9.48
N GLU A 175 0.16 33.14 -10.81
CA GLU A 175 0.35 34.41 -11.55
C GLU A 175 -0.78 35.43 -11.34
N SER A 176 -1.94 34.99 -10.82
CA SER A 176 -3.13 35.82 -10.62
C SER A 176 -3.39 36.22 -9.16
N LEU A 177 -2.52 35.81 -8.23
CA LEU A 177 -2.76 35.90 -6.79
C LEU A 177 -1.83 36.91 -6.10
N PRO A 178 -2.26 37.47 -4.94
CA PRO A 178 -1.40 38.35 -4.14
C PRO A 178 -0.14 37.63 -3.64
N GLU A 179 0.98 38.36 -3.54
CA GLU A 179 2.33 37.84 -3.25
C GLU A 179 2.46 37.05 -1.93
N ASP A 180 1.47 37.12 -1.04
CA ASP A 180 1.46 36.51 0.29
C ASP A 180 0.74 35.15 0.36
N ALA A 181 0.09 34.68 -0.71
CA ALA A 181 -0.59 33.38 -0.71
C ALA A 181 0.39 32.20 -0.82
N SER A 182 0.37 31.29 0.16
CA SER A 182 1.22 30.09 0.15
C SER A 182 0.73 29.06 -0.89
N LEU A 183 1.64 28.55 -1.73
CA LEU A 183 1.38 27.46 -2.67
C LEU A 183 0.81 26.21 -1.98
N GLU A 184 1.18 25.95 -0.73
CA GLU A 184 0.63 24.83 0.06
C GLU A 184 -0.83 25.05 0.46
N GLU A 185 -1.22 26.29 0.73
CA GLU A 185 -2.63 26.62 1.02
C GLU A 185 -3.47 26.52 -0.26
N GLN A 186 -2.89 26.84 -1.41
CA GLN A 186 -3.52 26.65 -2.72
C GLN A 186 -3.65 25.17 -3.09
N LEU A 187 -2.63 24.34 -2.85
CA LEU A 187 -2.74 22.89 -3.04
C LEU A 187 -3.77 22.25 -2.10
N LYS A 188 -3.91 22.78 -0.88
CA LYS A 188 -4.98 22.38 0.06
C LYS A 188 -6.36 22.86 -0.41
N ALA A 189 -6.44 24.00 -1.10
CA ALA A 189 -7.69 24.59 -1.61
C ALA A 189 -8.11 24.04 -2.97
N SER A 190 -7.15 23.66 -3.83
CA SER A 190 -7.38 22.89 -5.03
C SER A 190 -7.97 21.56 -4.56
N GLN A 191 -9.23 21.32 -4.90
CA GLN A 191 -9.99 20.16 -4.46
C GLN A 191 -9.41 18.88 -5.08
N PHE A 192 -8.24 18.44 -4.59
CA PHE A 192 -7.71 17.11 -4.81
C PHE A 192 -8.65 16.13 -4.11
N THR A 193 -9.71 15.74 -4.82
CA THR A 193 -10.78 14.90 -4.27
C THR A 193 -10.62 13.51 -4.84
N ILE A 194 -9.71 12.74 -4.27
CA ILE A 194 -9.74 11.29 -4.43
C ILE A 194 -10.72 10.73 -3.42
N ASP A 195 -11.63 9.87 -3.88
CA ASP A 195 -12.56 9.14 -3.02
C ASP A 195 -11.79 8.39 -1.93
N CYS A 196 -12.13 8.63 -0.66
CA CYS A 196 -11.38 8.12 0.49
C CYS A 196 -11.24 6.58 0.50
N PRO A 197 -12.30 5.79 0.20
CA PRO A 197 -12.17 4.34 -0.02
C PRO A 197 -11.10 3.93 -1.04
N THR A 198 -11.05 4.61 -2.19
CA THR A 198 -10.06 4.34 -3.24
C THR A 198 -8.65 4.68 -2.75
N LEU A 199 -8.48 5.86 -2.14
CA LEU A 199 -7.20 6.29 -1.58
C LEU A 199 -6.64 5.29 -0.55
N VAL A 200 -7.50 4.77 0.33
CA VAL A 200 -7.12 3.78 1.34
C VAL A 200 -6.76 2.44 0.68
N ALA A 201 -7.52 2.00 -0.33
CA ALA A 201 -7.22 0.76 -1.05
C ALA A 201 -5.86 0.85 -1.75
N ASP A 202 -5.58 1.96 -2.43
CA ASP A 202 -4.30 2.20 -3.12
C ASP A 202 -3.13 2.26 -2.14
N ALA A 203 -3.28 2.96 -1.02
CA ALA A 203 -2.24 3.05 0.01
C ALA A 203 -1.93 1.67 0.64
N VAL A 204 -2.96 0.86 0.92
CA VAL A 204 -2.77 -0.51 1.40
C VAL A 204 -2.11 -1.39 0.35
N ALA A 205 -2.51 -1.26 -0.92
CA ALA A 205 -1.88 -1.97 -2.02
C ALA A 205 -0.38 -1.62 -2.07
N VAL A 206 -0.01 -0.34 -2.05
CA VAL A 206 1.38 0.10 -1.98
C VAL A 206 2.14 -0.52 -0.80
N LEU A 207 1.59 -0.47 0.42
CA LEU A 207 2.22 -1.12 1.59
C LEU A 207 2.38 -2.63 1.42
N SER A 208 1.46 -3.29 0.71
CA SER A 208 1.49 -4.74 0.53
C SER A 208 2.72 -5.25 -0.25
N ALA A 209 3.43 -4.37 -0.94
CA ALA A 209 4.69 -4.72 -1.59
C ALA A 209 5.79 -5.06 -0.58
N ASN A 210 5.80 -4.40 0.59
CA ASN A 210 6.80 -4.59 1.65
C ASN A 210 6.26 -5.34 2.87
N TYR A 211 4.94 -5.52 2.98
CA TYR A 211 4.26 -6.10 4.13
C TYR A 211 3.16 -7.09 3.72
N ARG A 212 2.93 -8.14 4.52
CA ARG A 212 1.83 -9.09 4.33
C ARG A 212 0.54 -8.53 4.94
N ILE A 213 0.01 -7.49 4.32
CA ILE A 213 -1.13 -6.72 4.83
C ILE A 213 -2.17 -6.46 3.74
N GLY A 214 -3.44 -6.61 4.11
CA GLY A 214 -4.59 -6.24 3.29
C GLY A 214 -5.41 -5.16 3.99
N GLN A 215 -6.56 -4.81 3.39
CA GLN A 215 -7.34 -3.66 3.87
C GLN A 215 -7.89 -3.90 5.28
N ARG A 216 -8.33 -5.14 5.59
CA ARG A 216 -8.89 -5.47 6.90
C ARG A 216 -7.84 -5.50 7.99
N GLU A 217 -6.66 -6.01 7.67
CA GLU A 217 -5.49 -6.01 8.54
C GLU A 217 -5.06 -4.58 8.88
N ALA A 218 -4.98 -3.71 7.87
CA ALA A 218 -4.66 -2.30 8.06
C ALA A 218 -5.69 -1.58 8.95
N MET A 219 -6.99 -1.88 8.80
CA MET A 219 -8.02 -1.34 9.70
C MET A 219 -7.92 -1.92 11.11
N ALA A 220 -7.62 -3.21 11.25
CA ALA A 220 -7.46 -3.87 12.55
C ALA A 220 -6.31 -3.25 13.35
N MET A 221 -5.23 -2.89 12.66
CA MET A 221 -4.07 -2.19 13.22
C MET A 221 -4.29 -0.68 13.38
N LYS A 222 -5.43 -0.15 12.90
CA LYS A 222 -5.76 1.28 12.94
C LYS A 222 -4.71 2.17 12.25
N LEU A 223 -4.21 1.74 11.10
CA LEU A 223 -3.15 2.47 10.38
C LEU A 223 -3.59 3.85 9.86
N PHE A 224 -4.89 4.05 9.64
CA PHE A 224 -5.43 5.27 9.05
C PHE A 224 -6.38 5.99 10.00
N ARG A 225 -6.31 7.32 9.95
CA ARG A 225 -7.34 8.21 10.51
C ARG A 225 -8.26 8.68 9.39
N THR A 226 -9.41 9.22 9.75
CA THR A 226 -10.34 9.81 8.79
C THR A 226 -9.77 11.01 8.03
N ASP A 227 -8.74 11.64 8.59
CA ASP A 227 -8.13 12.88 8.08
C ASP A 227 -6.71 12.69 7.52
N SER A 228 -6.10 11.51 7.65
CA SER A 228 -4.65 11.35 7.39
C SER A 228 -4.20 9.89 7.24
N GLY A 229 -3.00 9.72 6.67
CA GLY A 229 -2.28 8.45 6.55
C GLY A 229 -2.22 7.92 5.11
N ALA A 230 -3.37 7.67 4.47
CA ALA A 230 -3.41 7.07 3.13
C ALA A 230 -2.76 7.97 2.07
N GLY A 231 -3.07 9.28 2.09
CA GLY A 231 -2.45 10.25 1.20
C GLY A 231 -0.95 10.39 1.41
N GLU A 232 -0.46 10.30 2.66
CA GLU A 232 0.98 10.39 2.96
C GLU A 232 1.76 9.19 2.42
N ILE A 233 1.15 7.99 2.42
CA ILE A 233 1.73 6.81 1.77
C ILE A 233 1.87 7.04 0.26
N LEU A 234 0.82 7.49 -0.41
CA LEU A 234 0.89 7.71 -1.87
C LEU A 234 1.84 8.87 -2.24
N LYS A 235 1.87 9.93 -1.44
CA LYS A 235 2.83 11.03 -1.57
C LYS A 235 4.28 10.56 -1.45
N ALA A 236 4.57 9.67 -0.50
CA ALA A 236 5.89 9.08 -0.32
C ALA A 236 6.22 8.10 -1.46
N ALA A 237 5.27 7.27 -1.87
CA ALA A 237 5.44 6.32 -2.98
C ALA A 237 5.74 7.02 -4.31
N CYS A 238 5.23 8.24 -4.51
CA CYS A 238 5.46 9.03 -5.71
C CYS A 238 6.46 10.19 -5.53
N ASP A 239 7.20 10.24 -4.42
CA ASP A 239 8.17 11.29 -4.10
C ASP A 239 7.69 12.71 -4.44
N THR A 240 6.49 13.03 -3.98
CA THR A 240 5.88 14.35 -4.21
C THR A 240 6.69 15.46 -3.55
N ALA A 241 7.48 15.16 -2.51
CA ALA A 241 8.39 16.10 -1.87
C ALA A 241 9.47 16.60 -2.84
N THR A 242 10.19 15.70 -3.52
CA THR A 242 11.17 16.08 -4.54
C THR A 242 10.50 16.72 -5.74
N ALA A 243 9.35 16.20 -6.17
CA ALA A 243 8.57 16.80 -7.24
C ALA A 243 8.32 18.29 -6.95
N ASN A 244 7.77 18.62 -5.77
CA ASN A 244 7.51 20.00 -5.34
C ASN A 244 8.75 20.90 -5.37
N LEU A 245 9.94 20.38 -5.05
CA LEU A 245 11.18 21.17 -5.07
C LEU A 245 11.58 21.58 -6.49
N PHE A 246 11.49 20.66 -7.45
CA PHE A 246 11.82 20.96 -8.85
C PHE A 246 10.78 21.87 -9.49
N LEU A 247 9.53 21.59 -9.17
CA LEU A 247 8.38 22.30 -9.62
C LEU A 247 8.42 23.78 -9.14
N LYS A 248 8.78 24.06 -7.88
CA LYS A 248 9.03 25.43 -7.39
C LYS A 248 10.16 26.18 -8.13
N LYS A 249 11.17 25.50 -8.66
CA LYS A 249 12.27 26.14 -9.42
C LYS A 249 11.84 26.63 -10.81
N LYS A 250 10.75 26.09 -11.37
CA LYS A 250 10.24 26.47 -12.70
C LYS A 250 9.44 27.77 -12.69
N VAL A 251 9.01 28.26 -11.52
CA VAL A 251 8.34 29.57 -11.39
C VAL A 251 9.38 30.68 -11.58
N PRO A 252 9.27 31.53 -12.63
CA PRO A 252 10.18 32.66 -12.81
C PRO A 252 10.06 33.62 -11.61
N ALA A 253 11.19 34.16 -11.14
CA ALA A 253 11.17 35.15 -10.06
C ALA A 253 10.32 36.37 -10.48
N PRO A 254 9.51 36.94 -9.58
CA PRO A 254 8.70 38.11 -9.90
C PRO A 254 9.59 39.21 -10.44
N SER A 255 9.21 39.75 -11.60
CA SER A 255 9.89 40.88 -12.22
C SER A 255 9.59 42.12 -11.37
N GLY A 256 10.55 42.52 -10.54
CA GLY A 256 10.45 43.73 -9.70
C GLY A 256 10.49 45.02 -10.52
#